data_AF-A0A1Q7NRE1-F1
#
_entry.id   AF-A0A1Q7NRE1-F1
#
_cell.length_a   1.000
_cell.length_b   1.000
_cell.length_c   1.000
_cell.angle_alpha   90.00
_cell.angle_beta   90.00
_cell.angle_gamma   90.00
#
_symmetry.space_group_name_H-M   'P 1'
#
loop_
_entity.id
_entity.type
_entity.pdbx_description
1 polymer ?
#
loop_
_entity_poly.entity_id
_entity_poly.type
_entity_poly.pdbx_seq_one_letter_code
_entity_poly.pdbx_strand_id
1 'polypeptide(L)'
;MLAIAVAVVTPTIGRSTENLRARAQVARLTAMLRHAREQAITTRRTHALVVDPAAHRLTIMAGEDVTATRTLPADVMIEAFPPPALTVRFEPYGVSNGGDFRVQSGPVRYRVVVDGLTGRVKVDRE
;
A
#
# COMPACT_ATOMS: atom_id res chain seq x y z
N MET A 1 49.77 25.65 15.47
CA MET A 1 48.47 25.81 14.78
C MET A 1 47.51 24.78 15.34
N LEU A 2 46.41 25.23 15.95
CA LEU A 2 45.41 24.35 16.55
C LEU A 2 44.37 24.02 15.46
N ALA A 3 44.41 22.79 14.92
CA ALA A 3 43.42 22.32 13.96
C ALA A 3 42.22 21.79 14.74
N ILE A 4 41.10 22.52 14.70
CA ILE A 4 39.83 22.07 15.26
C ILE A 4 39.23 21.06 14.28
N ALA A 5 39.23 19.78 14.67
CA ALA A 5 38.48 18.75 13.97
C ALA A 5 36.98 18.97 14.22
N VAL A 6 36.28 19.51 13.22
CA VAL A 6 34.82 19.56 13.21
C VAL A 6 34.32 18.16 12.84
N ALA A 7 34.07 17.34 13.85
CA ALA A 7 33.32 16.11 13.67
C ALA A 7 31.87 16.50 13.33
N VAL A 8 31.52 16.45 12.04
CA VAL A 8 30.15 16.63 11.58
C VAL A 8 29.35 15.42 12.05
N VAL A 9 28.64 15.57 13.17
CA VAL A 9 27.60 14.63 13.59
C VAL A 9 26.38 14.92 12.72
N THR A 10 26.19 14.16 11.63
CA THR A 10 24.92 14.19 10.89
C THR A 10 23.84 13.58 11.78
N PRO A 11 22.79 14.34 12.16
CA PRO A 11 21.76 13.83 13.05
C PRO A 11 20.93 12.77 12.30
N THR A 12 20.67 11.64 12.97
CA THR A 12 19.91 10.47 12.47
C THR A 12 18.42 10.74 12.21
N ILE A 13 18.01 12.00 12.05
CA ILE A 13 16.63 12.49 11.96
C ILE A 13 15.89 11.93 10.74
N GLY A 14 16.59 11.55 9.67
CA GLY A 14 15.97 10.95 8.47
C GLY A 14 15.26 9.61 8.72
N ARG A 15 15.81 8.75 9.58
CA ARG A 15 15.24 7.39 9.81
C ARG A 15 13.88 7.41 10.51
N SER A 16 13.61 8.41 11.35
CA SER A 16 12.33 8.47 12.08
C SER A 16 11.18 8.92 11.18
N THR A 17 11.43 9.89 10.30
CA THR A 17 10.42 10.43 9.38
C THR A 17 10.11 9.44 8.25
N GLU A 18 11.11 8.71 7.75
CA GLU A 18 10.94 7.62 6.77
C GLU A 18 10.03 6.50 7.30
N ASN A 19 10.24 6.05 8.55
CA ASN A 19 9.38 5.05 9.19
C ASN A 19 7.92 5.50 9.30
N LEU A 20 7.70 6.76 9.70
CA LEU A 20 6.36 7.34 9.79
C LEU A 20 5.70 7.43 8.42
N ARG A 21 6.45 7.85 7.40
CA ARG A 21 5.96 7.94 6.02
C ARG A 21 5.58 6.56 5.50
N ALA A 22 6.44 5.56 5.61
CA ALA A 22 6.17 4.19 5.19
C ALA A 22 4.89 3.64 5.85
N ARG A 23 4.75 3.82 7.18
CA ARG A 23 3.56 3.40 7.93
C ARG A 23 2.29 4.11 7.46
N ALA A 24 2.36 5.41 7.15
CA ALA A 24 1.22 6.16 6.63
C ALA A 24 0.76 5.63 5.26
N GLN A 25 1.69 5.19 4.41
CA GLN A 25 1.37 4.66 3.08
C GLN A 25 0.76 3.27 3.16
N VAL A 26 1.27 2.42 4.04
CA VAL A 26 0.68 1.11 4.32
C VAL A 26 -0.72 1.25 4.92
N ALA A 27 -0.92 2.21 5.84
CA ALA A 27 -2.24 2.53 6.37
C ALA A 27 -3.20 3.00 5.26
N ARG A 28 -2.72 3.82 4.33
CA ARG A 28 -3.50 4.28 3.17
C ARG A 28 -3.90 3.14 2.24
N LEU A 29 -2.96 2.26 1.87
CA LEU A 29 -3.26 1.07 1.06
C LEU A 29 -4.30 0.18 1.76
N THR A 30 -4.09 -0.08 3.05
CA THR A 30 -5.01 -0.88 3.87
C THR A 30 -6.40 -0.25 3.93
N ALA A 31 -6.50 1.08 4.08
CA ALA A 31 -7.76 1.79 4.10
C ALA A 31 -8.49 1.69 2.74
N MET A 32 -7.77 1.83 1.63
CA MET A 32 -8.33 1.66 0.28
C MET A 32 -8.84 0.24 0.04
N LEU A 33 -8.10 -0.79 0.46
CA LEU A 33 -8.54 -2.19 0.38
C LEU A 33 -9.81 -2.43 1.22
N ARG A 34 -9.84 -1.94 2.46
CA ARG A 34 -11.03 -2.05 3.34
C ARG A 34 -12.23 -1.32 2.74
N HIS A 35 -12.01 -0.13 2.20
CA HIS A 35 -13.06 0.65 1.56
C HIS A 35 -13.61 -0.06 0.31
N ALA A 36 -12.75 -0.58 -0.57
CA ALA A 36 -13.18 -1.35 -1.74
C ALA A 36 -14.02 -2.58 -1.33
N ARG A 37 -13.60 -3.29 -0.28
CA ARG A 37 -14.36 -4.43 0.27
C ARG A 37 -15.72 -4.01 0.82
N GLU A 38 -15.76 -2.93 1.60
CA GLU A 38 -17.00 -2.40 2.15
C GLU A 38 -17.97 -1.97 1.04
N GLN A 39 -17.47 -1.25 0.02
CA GLN A 39 -18.26 -0.89 -1.14
C GLN A 39 -18.77 -2.12 -1.88
N ALA A 40 -17.95 -3.17 -2.04
CA ALA A 40 -18.41 -4.40 -2.70
C ALA A 40 -19.59 -5.05 -1.98
N ILE A 41 -19.52 -5.12 -0.66
CA ILE A 41 -20.57 -5.70 0.18
C ILE A 41 -21.83 -4.83 0.16
N THR A 42 -21.69 -3.52 0.41
CA THR A 42 -22.83 -2.61 0.52
C THR A 42 -23.56 -2.41 -0.81
N THR A 43 -22.82 -2.26 -1.91
CA THR A 43 -23.41 -2.07 -3.24
C THR A 43 -23.86 -3.38 -3.90
N ARG A 44 -23.47 -4.53 -3.32
CA ARG A 44 -23.59 -5.86 -3.92
C ARG A 44 -23.00 -5.96 -5.33
N ARG A 45 -21.91 -5.25 -5.59
CA ARG A 45 -21.18 -5.26 -6.87
C ARG A 45 -19.72 -5.53 -6.64
N THR A 46 -19.08 -6.22 -7.58
CA THR A 46 -17.65 -6.47 -7.53
C THR A 46 -16.87 -5.15 -7.60
N HIS A 47 -15.94 -4.93 -6.66
CA HIS A 47 -15.03 -3.79 -6.65
C HIS A 47 -13.58 -4.27 -6.68
N ALA A 48 -12.73 -3.63 -7.49
CA ALA A 48 -11.33 -3.99 -7.63
C ALA A 48 -10.42 -2.82 -7.28
N LEU A 49 -9.46 -3.01 -6.39
CA LEU A 49 -8.34 -2.10 -6.21
C LEU A 49 -7.24 -2.47 -7.19
N VAL A 50 -6.92 -1.55 -8.09
CA VAL A 50 -5.82 -1.64 -9.05
C VAL A 50 -4.66 -0.80 -8.55
N VAL A 51 -3.49 -1.41 -8.44
CA VAL A 51 -2.22 -0.77 -8.12
C VAL A 51 -1.48 -0.54 -9.42
N ASP A 52 -1.10 0.71 -9.70
CA ASP A 52 -0.25 1.11 -10.80
C ASP A 52 1.06 1.66 -10.23
N PRO A 53 2.12 0.81 -10.12
CA PRO A 53 3.40 1.24 -9.59
C PRO A 53 4.09 2.28 -10.47
N ALA A 54 3.89 2.23 -11.79
CA ALA A 54 4.52 3.16 -12.72
C ALA A 54 3.91 4.57 -12.57
N ALA A 55 2.58 4.66 -12.56
CA ALA A 55 1.88 5.92 -12.35
C ALA A 55 1.78 6.36 -10.88
N HIS A 56 2.34 5.58 -9.95
CA HIS A 56 2.24 5.78 -8.49
C HIS A 56 0.79 6.03 -8.08
N ARG A 57 -0.12 5.13 -8.47
CA ARG A 57 -1.56 5.35 -8.32
C ARG A 57 -2.28 4.10 -7.84
N LEU A 58 -3.27 4.33 -6.98
CA LEU A 58 -4.24 3.34 -6.53
C LEU A 58 -5.62 3.75 -7.03
N THR A 59 -6.31 2.84 -7.70
CA THR A 59 -7.64 3.10 -8.27
C THR A 59 -8.61 2.02 -7.84
N ILE A 60 -9.81 2.40 -7.38
CA ILE A 60 -10.90 1.47 -7.11
C ILE A 60 -11.86 1.52 -8.31
N MET A 61 -12.06 0.36 -8.92
CA MET A 61 -12.94 0.15 -10.06
C MET A 61 -14.21 -0.60 -9.61
N ALA A 62 -15.36 -0.22 -10.14
CA ALA A 62 -16.61 -0.98 -10.07
C ALA A 62 -17.05 -1.34 -11.49
N GLY A 63 -16.60 -2.49 -12.00
CA GLY A 63 -16.68 -2.77 -13.43
C GLY A 63 -15.75 -1.83 -14.20
N GLU A 64 -16.30 -1.05 -15.13
CA GLU A 64 -15.55 -0.05 -15.92
C GLU A 64 -15.48 1.32 -15.24
N ASP A 65 -16.26 1.54 -14.18
CA ASP A 65 -16.35 2.83 -13.51
C ASP A 65 -15.22 3.02 -12.49
N VAL A 66 -14.55 4.17 -12.54
CA VAL A 66 -13.59 4.59 -11.50
C VAL A 66 -14.37 5.22 -10.34
N THR A 67 -14.35 4.58 -9.18
CA THR A 67 -15.08 5.03 -7.98
C THR A 67 -14.21 5.83 -7.01
N ALA A 68 -12.91 5.54 -6.96
CA ALA A 68 -11.95 6.30 -6.16
C ALA A 68 -10.56 6.20 -6.73
N THR A 69 -9.80 7.30 -6.65
CA THR A 69 -8.40 7.35 -7.08
C THR A 69 -7.54 8.02 -6.02
N ARG A 70 -6.37 7.46 -5.73
CA ARG A 70 -5.38 8.03 -4.81
C ARG A 70 -3.98 7.93 -5.40
N THR A 71 -3.24 9.03 -5.30
CA THR A 71 -1.83 9.07 -5.69
C THR A 71 -0.96 8.62 -4.52
N LEU A 72 0.08 7.86 -4.84
CA LEU A 72 1.15 7.47 -3.95
C LEU A 72 2.31 8.45 -4.11
N PRO A 73 3.03 8.75 -3.03
CA PRO A 73 4.30 9.47 -3.14
C PRO A 73 5.31 8.72 -4.02
N ALA A 74 6.17 9.46 -4.70
CA ALA A 74 7.18 8.91 -5.61
C ALA A 74 8.29 8.08 -4.91
N ASP A 75 8.43 8.22 -3.59
CA ASP A 75 9.39 7.47 -2.76
C ASP A 75 8.82 6.15 -2.22
N VAL A 76 7.65 5.73 -2.72
CA VAL A 76 6.96 4.50 -2.33
C VAL A 76 6.94 3.54 -3.50
N MET A 77 7.54 2.37 -3.29
CA MET A 77 7.52 1.27 -4.23
C MET A 77 6.55 0.20 -3.74
N ILE A 78 5.63 -0.23 -4.62
CA ILE A 78 4.71 -1.33 -4.34
C ILE A 78 4.95 -2.43 -5.37
N GLU A 79 5.24 -3.63 -4.88
CA GLU A 79 5.40 -4.84 -5.68
C GLU A 79 4.32 -5.84 -5.27
N ALA A 80 3.83 -6.63 -6.22
CA ALA A 80 2.88 -7.70 -5.96
C ALA A 80 3.50 -9.08 -6.22
N PHE A 81 3.11 -10.07 -5.42
CA PHE A 81 3.60 -11.44 -5.53
C PHE A 81 2.42 -12.42 -5.65
N PRO A 82 2.29 -13.17 -6.77
CA PRO A 82 3.07 -13.05 -8.01
C PRO A 82 2.77 -11.71 -8.75
N PRO A 83 3.61 -11.26 -9.70
CA PRO A 83 3.48 -9.97 -10.37
C PRO A 83 2.10 -9.58 -10.94
N PRO A 84 1.28 -10.49 -11.52
CA PRO A 84 -0.08 -10.12 -11.96
C PRO A 84 -1.06 -9.80 -10.81
N ALA A 85 -0.66 -9.93 -9.55
CA ALA A 85 -1.49 -9.64 -8.37
C ALA A 85 -1.59 -8.13 -8.03
N LEU A 86 -1.25 -7.22 -8.95
CA LEU A 86 -1.45 -5.77 -8.78
C LEU A 86 -2.93 -5.36 -8.69
N THR A 87 -3.86 -6.29 -8.89
CA THR A 87 -5.30 -6.07 -8.77
C THR A 87 -5.90 -6.99 -7.71
N VAL A 88 -6.49 -6.40 -6.67
CA VAL A 88 -7.30 -7.12 -5.66
C VAL A 88 -8.78 -6.88 -5.95
N ARG A 89 -9.51 -7.95 -6.21
CA ARG A 89 -10.95 -7.94 -6.46
C ARG A 89 -11.70 -8.44 -5.25
N PHE A 90 -12.67 -7.66 -4.79
CA PHE A 90 -13.61 -8.02 -3.74
C PHE A 90 -14.98 -8.32 -4.35
N GLU A 91 -15.55 -9.44 -3.94
CA GLU A 91 -16.87 -9.88 -4.38
C GLU A 91 -17.97 -9.41 -3.41
N PRO A 92 -19.25 -9.36 -3.83
CA PRO A 92 -20.37 -8.93 -2.99
C PRO A 92 -20.51 -9.63 -1.64
N TYR A 93 -19.99 -10.84 -1.52
CA TYR A 93 -20.03 -11.66 -0.30
C TYR A 93 -18.86 -11.37 0.66
N GLY A 94 -17.95 -10.46 0.30
CA GLY A 94 -16.82 -10.04 1.12
C GLY A 94 -15.55 -10.90 0.99
N VAL A 95 -15.56 -11.90 0.12
CA VAL A 95 -14.38 -12.68 -0.30
C VAL A 95 -13.52 -11.88 -1.29
N SER A 96 -12.28 -12.31 -1.54
CA SER A 96 -11.43 -11.68 -2.55
C SER A 96 -10.63 -12.70 -3.38
N ASN A 97 -9.95 -12.25 -4.43
CA ASN A 97 -8.96 -13.07 -5.13
C ASN A 97 -7.62 -13.19 -4.37
N GLY A 98 -7.52 -12.58 -3.19
CA GLY A 98 -6.29 -12.48 -2.40
C GLY A 98 -5.29 -11.47 -2.98
N GLY A 99 -4.13 -11.37 -2.33
CA GLY A 99 -3.03 -10.54 -2.81
C GLY A 99 -1.91 -10.48 -1.78
N ASP A 100 -0.68 -10.32 -2.26
CA ASP A 100 0.50 -10.15 -1.42
C ASP A 100 1.32 -9.00 -1.97
N PHE A 101 1.37 -7.91 -1.22
CA PHE A 101 2.02 -6.68 -1.62
C PHE A 101 3.19 -6.39 -0.71
N ARG A 102 4.33 -6.09 -1.32
CA ARG A 102 5.46 -5.51 -0.62
C ARG A 102 5.46 -4.01 -0.84
N VAL A 103 5.36 -3.26 0.24
CA VAL A 103 5.42 -1.81 0.23
C VAL A 103 6.75 -1.39 0.83
N GLN A 104 7.57 -0.70 0.04
CA GLN A 104 8.87 -0.19 0.46
C GLN A 104 8.88 1.34 0.36
N SER A 105 9.45 1.99 1.38
CA SER A 105 9.75 3.43 1.34
C SER A 105 11.07 3.65 2.07
N GLY A 106 12.09 4.08 1.32
CA GLY A 106 13.47 4.12 1.80
C GLY A 106 13.95 2.74 2.30
N PRO A 107 14.51 2.65 3.52
CA PRO A 107 15.01 1.40 4.09
C PRO A 107 13.92 0.52 4.74
N VAL A 108 12.67 1.00 4.80
CA VAL A 108 11.59 0.33 5.52
C VAL A 108 10.71 -0.43 4.56
N ARG A 109 10.35 -1.66 4.93
CA ARG A 109 9.53 -2.54 4.12
C ARG A 109 8.41 -3.17 4.94
N TYR A 110 7.25 -3.30 4.32
CA TYR A 110 6.07 -3.93 4.87
C TYR A 110 5.51 -4.93 3.86
N ARG A 111 4.93 -6.01 4.39
CA ARG A 111 4.14 -6.97 3.64
C ARG A 111 2.67 -6.78 3.98
N VAL A 112 1.84 -6.61 2.96
CA VAL A 112 0.39 -6.45 3.08
C VAL A 112 -0.26 -7.61 2.37
N VAL A 113 -0.91 -8.48 3.13
CA VAL A 113 -1.54 -9.69 2.60
C VAL A 113 -3.05 -9.56 2.68
N VAL A 114 -3.72 -9.82 1.57
CA VAL A 114 -5.17 -9.96 1.50
C VAL A 114 -5.51 -11.44 1.43
N ASP A 115 -6.27 -11.90 2.41
CA ASP A 115 -6.77 -13.27 2.45
C ASP A 115 -7.90 -13.46 1.43
N GLY A 116 -7.75 -14.40 0.51
CA GLY A 116 -8.72 -14.63 -0.56
C GLY A 116 -10.07 -15.17 -0.06
N LEU A 117 -10.09 -15.95 1.02
CA LEU A 117 -11.32 -16.55 1.51
C LEU A 117 -12.16 -15.55 2.32
N THR A 118 -11.52 -14.66 3.05
CA THR A 118 -12.20 -13.75 4.01
C THR A 118 -12.19 -12.28 3.59
N GLY A 119 -11.34 -11.92 2.62
CA GLY A 119 -11.07 -10.54 2.21
C GLY A 119 -10.37 -9.71 3.29
N ARG A 120 -9.85 -10.34 4.36
CA ARG A 120 -9.17 -9.63 5.45
C ARG A 120 -7.79 -9.18 5.01
N VAL A 121 -7.42 -7.96 5.41
CA VAL A 121 -6.11 -7.37 5.15
C VAL A 121 -5.25 -7.49 6.41
N LYS A 122 -4.08 -8.11 6.28
CA LYS A 122 -3.04 -8.20 7.30
C LYS A 122 -1.82 -7.38 6.87
N VAL A 123 -1.11 -6.83 7.85
CA VAL A 123 0.08 -6.01 7.62
C VAL A 123 1.16 -6.48 8.57
N ASP A 124 2.29 -6.87 8.02
CA ASP A 124 3.48 -7.27 8.76
C ASP A 124 4.66 -6.41 8.33
N ARG A 125 5.53 -6.08 9.28
CA ARG A 125 6.79 -5.38 8.98
C ARG A 125 7.85 -6.43 8.63
N GLU A 126 8.61 -6.21 7.56
CA GLU A 126 9.81 -7.01 7.22
C GLU A 126 11.06 -6.48 7.95
#